data_AF-E3KYU5-F1
#
_entry.id   AF-E3KYU5-F1
#
_cell.length_a   1.000
_cell.length_b   1.000
_cell.length_c   1.000
_cell.angle_alpha   90.00
_cell.angle_beta   90.00
_cell.angle_gamma   90.00
#
_symmetry.space_group_name_H-M   'P 1'
#
loop_
_entity.id
_entity.type
_entity.pdbx_description
1 polymer ?
#
loop_
_entity_poly.entity_id
_entity_poly.type
_entity_poly.pdbx_seq_one_letter_code
_entity_poly.pdbx_strand_id
1 'polypeptide(L)'
;MAKQGLSAALIKNMLGVRFSQQSFHQWNQLYEETRCIIRDPDTYKAHGRPASLTQDESTFMIQLVQSKPGLFLDKIRERLYDASGVLLSIAGVHRTLVELFTITLKKPDAKNIQKSLTAKYAYVERMEFFPADFLVFTVLKDVYEEKYGTF
;
A
#
# COMPACT_ATOMS: atom_id res chain seq x y z
N MET A 1 44.47 11.17 -10.80
CA MET A 1 45.08 9.82 -10.86
C MET A 1 45.12 9.26 -12.29
N ALA A 2 43.99 9.03 -12.97
CA ALA A 2 44.03 8.55 -14.38
C ALA A 2 44.69 9.55 -15.35
N LYS A 3 44.39 10.87 -15.24
CA LYS A 3 45.05 11.94 -16.03
C LYS A 3 46.54 12.13 -15.73
N GLN A 4 47.05 11.52 -14.66
CA GLN A 4 48.47 11.51 -14.31
C GLN A 4 49.19 10.28 -14.91
N GLY A 5 48.54 9.53 -15.82
CA GLY A 5 49.10 8.35 -16.47
C GLY A 5 49.13 7.09 -15.61
N LEU A 6 48.47 7.09 -14.44
CA LEU A 6 48.47 5.95 -13.54
C LEU A 6 47.57 4.84 -14.09
N SER A 7 48.10 3.62 -14.13
CA SER A 7 47.35 2.46 -14.62
C SER A 7 46.17 2.12 -13.70
N ALA A 8 45.10 1.59 -14.28
CA ALA A 8 43.90 1.21 -13.52
C ALA A 8 44.22 0.20 -12.39
N ALA A 9 45.19 -0.69 -12.60
CA ALA A 9 45.63 -1.65 -11.58
C ALA A 9 46.26 -0.96 -10.36
N LEU A 10 47.06 0.07 -10.59
CA LEU A 10 47.72 0.83 -9.53
C LEU A 10 46.71 1.68 -8.75
N ILE A 11 45.70 2.25 -9.42
CA ILE A 11 44.60 2.97 -8.78
C ILE A 11 43.76 2.05 -7.88
N LYS A 12 43.47 0.82 -8.35
CA LYS A 12 42.76 -0.19 -7.53
C LYS A 12 43.53 -0.52 -6.26
N ASN A 13 44.85 -0.71 -6.37
CA ASN A 13 45.69 -1.03 -5.23
C ASN A 13 45.79 0.14 -4.25
N MET A 14 45.90 1.39 -4.74
CA MET A 14 45.94 2.57 -3.86
C MET A 14 44.63 2.84 -3.13
N LEU A 15 43.48 2.61 -3.79
CA LEU A 15 42.17 2.88 -3.21
C LEU A 15 41.62 1.71 -2.37
N GLY A 16 42.19 0.51 -2.49
CA GLY A 16 41.70 -0.70 -1.82
C GLY A 16 40.33 -1.18 -2.31
N VAL A 17 39.84 -0.65 -3.44
CA VAL A 17 38.51 -0.97 -3.99
C VAL A 17 38.64 -1.81 -5.25
N ARG A 18 37.82 -2.86 -5.36
CA ARG A 18 37.71 -3.67 -6.57
C ARG A 18 36.58 -3.13 -7.45
N PHE A 19 36.92 -2.50 -8.57
CA PHE A 19 35.98 -2.18 -9.64
C PHE A 19 36.40 -2.85 -10.96
N SER A 20 35.45 -3.09 -11.85
CA SER A 20 35.72 -3.68 -13.19
C SER A 20 36.49 -2.71 -14.09
N GLN A 21 37.31 -3.22 -15.01
CA GLN A 21 37.95 -2.39 -16.04
C GLN A 21 36.91 -1.69 -16.92
N GLN A 22 35.77 -2.34 -17.18
CA GLN A 22 34.68 -1.79 -17.98
C GLN A 22 34.04 -0.57 -17.30
N SER A 23 33.74 -0.67 -16.01
CA SER A 23 33.20 0.46 -15.22
C SER A 23 34.20 1.61 -15.18
N PHE A 24 35.49 1.32 -15.03
CA PHE A 24 36.54 2.34 -15.03
C PHE A 24 36.65 3.07 -16.38
N HIS A 25 36.56 2.32 -17.48
CA HIS A 25 36.54 2.90 -18.82
C HIS A 25 35.31 3.80 -19.01
N GLN A 26 34.13 3.32 -18.62
CA GLN A 26 32.88 4.09 -18.70
C GLN A 26 32.93 5.37 -17.85
N TRP A 27 33.48 5.32 -16.63
CA TRP A 27 33.65 6.49 -15.78
C TRP A 27 34.64 7.50 -16.36
N ASN A 28 35.74 7.04 -16.96
CA ASN A 28 36.69 7.93 -17.63
C ASN A 28 36.06 8.59 -18.86
N GLN A 29 35.31 7.84 -19.67
CA GLN A 29 34.61 8.38 -20.82
C GLN A 29 33.60 9.46 -20.39
N LEU A 30 32.74 9.15 -19.40
CA LEU A 30 31.80 10.11 -18.85
C LEU A 30 32.51 11.36 -18.31
N TYR A 31 33.63 11.18 -17.62
CA TYR A 31 34.41 12.30 -17.11
C TYR A 31 35.01 13.18 -18.21
N GLU A 32 35.49 12.62 -19.32
CA GLU A 32 35.98 13.45 -20.43
C GLU A 32 34.87 14.24 -21.09
N GLU A 33 33.68 13.64 -21.23
CA GLU A 33 32.52 14.25 -21.89
C GLU A 33 31.84 15.32 -21.02
N THR A 34 31.60 15.05 -19.74
CA THR A 34 30.78 15.91 -18.87
C THR A 34 31.57 16.61 -17.77
N ARG A 35 32.84 16.24 -17.56
CA ARG A 35 33.67 16.62 -16.40
C ARG A 35 33.06 16.24 -15.04
N CYS A 36 32.06 15.36 -15.04
CA CYS A 36 31.39 14.90 -13.83
C CYS A 36 31.04 13.41 -13.91
N ILE A 37 31.55 12.62 -12.95
CA ILE A 37 31.25 11.17 -12.87
C ILE A 37 29.93 10.91 -12.13
N ILE A 38 29.60 11.77 -11.16
CA ILE A 38 28.40 11.65 -10.32
C ILE A 38 27.33 12.57 -10.93
N ARG A 39 26.23 12.01 -11.42
CA ARG A 39 25.07 12.83 -11.83
C ARG A 39 24.36 13.35 -10.59
N ASP A 40 23.69 14.47 -10.71
CA ASP A 40 22.83 14.98 -9.64
C ASP A 40 21.75 13.94 -9.31
N PRO A 41 21.64 13.46 -8.05
CA PRO A 41 20.59 12.56 -7.58
C PRO A 41 19.19 12.92 -8.07
N ASP A 42 18.88 14.22 -8.12
CA ASP A 42 17.55 14.72 -8.50
C ASP A 42 17.30 14.65 -10.01
N THR A 43 18.35 14.45 -10.81
CA THR A 43 18.30 14.30 -12.27
C THR A 43 18.29 12.85 -12.75
N TYR A 44 18.44 11.88 -11.84
CA TYR A 44 18.30 10.48 -12.23
C TYR A 44 16.85 10.22 -12.62
N LYS A 45 16.63 9.73 -13.85
CA LYS A 45 15.34 9.14 -14.20
C LYS A 45 15.09 8.00 -13.21
N ALA A 46 13.90 7.97 -12.61
CA ALA A 46 13.49 6.87 -11.76
C ALA A 46 13.54 5.57 -12.56
N HIS A 47 14.62 4.80 -12.41
CA HIS A 47 14.79 3.51 -13.06
C HIS A 47 14.21 2.44 -12.15
N GLY A 48 12.90 2.20 -12.31
CA GLY A 48 12.16 1.08 -11.77
C GLY A 48 11.08 0.68 -12.78
N ARG A 49 10.59 -0.58 -12.72
CA ARG A 49 9.47 -1.00 -13.58
C ARG A 49 8.24 -0.19 -13.18
N PRO A 50 7.70 0.69 -14.03
CA PRO A 50 6.40 1.26 -13.76
C PRO A 50 5.41 0.13 -14.03
N ALA A 51 4.88 -0.49 -12.98
CA ALA A 51 3.57 -1.13 -13.11
C ALA A 51 2.53 0.00 -13.02
N SER A 52 2.64 0.98 -13.91
CA SER A 52 1.70 2.07 -13.97
C SER A 52 0.51 1.53 -14.74
N LEU A 53 -0.55 1.26 -13.98
CA LEU A 53 -1.86 1.12 -14.58
C LEU A 53 -2.12 2.33 -15.47
N THR A 54 -2.76 2.10 -16.60
CA THR A 54 -3.25 3.19 -17.42
C THR A 54 -4.30 3.99 -16.65
N GLN A 55 -4.62 5.19 -17.13
CA GLN A 55 -5.66 6.01 -16.52
C GLN A 55 -7.02 5.28 -16.55
N ASP A 56 -7.30 4.53 -17.62
CA ASP A 56 -8.54 3.77 -17.80
C ASP A 56 -8.63 2.61 -16.80
N GLU A 57 -7.55 1.84 -16.65
CA GLU A 57 -7.44 0.76 -15.66
C GLU A 57 -7.60 1.29 -14.22
N SER A 58 -6.99 2.44 -13.94
CA SER A 58 -7.09 3.11 -12.64
C SER A 58 -8.52 3.55 -12.36
N THR A 59 -9.17 4.16 -13.35
CA THR A 59 -10.57 4.59 -13.26
C THR A 59 -11.50 3.41 -13.04
N PHE A 60 -11.27 2.30 -13.75
CA PHE A 60 -12.01 1.06 -13.59
C PHE A 60 -11.87 0.51 -12.16
N MET A 61 -10.66 0.43 -11.62
CA MET A 61 -10.44 -0.03 -10.24
C MET A 61 -11.16 0.85 -9.22
N ILE A 62 -11.12 2.17 -9.38
CA ILE A 62 -11.82 3.11 -8.47
C ILE A 62 -13.33 2.86 -8.52
N GLN A 63 -13.93 2.77 -9.71
CA GLN A 63 -15.36 2.49 -9.87
C GLN A 63 -15.75 1.13 -9.29
N LEU A 64 -14.88 0.12 -9.44
CA LEU A 64 -15.09 -1.21 -8.89
C LEU A 64 -15.13 -1.18 -7.36
N VAL A 65 -14.21 -0.46 -6.71
CA VAL A 65 -14.18 -0.34 -5.25
C VAL A 65 -15.36 0.50 -4.74
N GLN A 66 -15.74 1.58 -5.43
CA GLN A 66 -16.89 2.40 -5.05
C GLN A 66 -18.21 1.61 -5.13
N SER A 67 -18.39 0.81 -6.17
CA SER A 67 -19.61 0.00 -6.33
C SER A 67 -19.66 -1.18 -5.36
N LYS A 68 -18.51 -1.77 -5.02
CA LYS A 68 -18.42 -2.97 -4.18
C LYS A 68 -17.23 -2.88 -3.22
N PRO A 69 -17.33 -2.05 -2.15
CA PRO A 69 -16.20 -1.77 -1.24
C PRO A 69 -15.79 -2.97 -0.39
N GLY A 70 -16.63 -4.00 -0.28
CA GLY A 70 -16.35 -5.25 0.44
C GLY A 70 -15.61 -6.31 -0.38
N LEU A 71 -15.13 -6.00 -1.60
CA LEU A 71 -14.39 -6.96 -2.41
C LEU A 71 -13.00 -7.25 -1.83
N PHE A 72 -12.65 -8.53 -1.84
CA PHE A 72 -11.29 -8.96 -1.55
C PHE A 72 -10.32 -8.56 -2.67
N LEU A 73 -9.04 -8.39 -2.32
CA LEU A 73 -8.00 -7.92 -3.25
C LEU A 73 -7.77 -8.88 -4.43
N ASP A 74 -7.92 -10.18 -4.20
CA ASP A 74 -7.85 -11.21 -5.23
C ASP A 74 -9.00 -11.10 -6.25
N LYS A 75 -10.20 -10.74 -5.78
CA LYS A 75 -11.38 -10.48 -6.63
C LYS A 75 -11.26 -9.17 -7.40
N ILE A 76 -10.65 -8.15 -6.81
CA ILE A 76 -10.33 -6.91 -7.53
C ILE A 76 -9.31 -7.21 -8.63
N ARG A 77 -8.27 -8.00 -8.33
CA ARG A 77 -7.27 -8.46 -9.32
C ARG A 77 -7.92 -9.24 -10.47
N GLU A 78 -8.77 -10.21 -10.15
CA GLU A 78 -9.47 -11.05 -11.15
C GLU A 78 -10.29 -10.18 -12.11
N ARG A 79 -11.10 -9.26 -11.57
CA ARG A 79 -11.92 -8.37 -12.40
C ARG A 79 -11.13 -7.37 -13.22
N LEU A 80 -10.01 -6.88 -12.70
CA LEU A 80 -9.11 -6.03 -13.47
C LEU A 80 -8.52 -6.81 -14.65
N TYR A 81 -8.10 -8.05 -14.41
CA TYR A 81 -7.57 -8.91 -15.45
C TYR A 81 -8.63 -9.24 -16.51
N ASP A 82 -9.85 -9.56 -16.12
CA ASP A 82 -10.95 -9.84 -17.06
C ASP A 82 -11.28 -8.62 -17.94
N ALA A 83 -11.17 -7.41 -17.40
CA ALA A 83 -11.51 -6.17 -18.11
C ALA A 83 -10.38 -5.63 -19.00
N SER A 84 -9.12 -5.81 -18.60
CA SER A 84 -7.97 -5.13 -19.24
C SER A 84 -6.85 -6.07 -19.70
N GLY A 85 -6.87 -7.34 -19.28
CA GLY A 85 -5.76 -8.28 -19.45
C GLY A 85 -4.57 -8.01 -18.52
N VAL A 86 -4.62 -6.97 -17.68
CA VAL A 86 -3.53 -6.63 -16.76
C VAL A 86 -3.59 -7.47 -15.50
N LEU A 87 -2.55 -8.28 -15.29
CA LEU A 87 -2.41 -9.08 -14.08
C LEU A 87 -1.47 -8.41 -13.08
N LEU A 88 -2.06 -7.78 -12.06
CA LEU A 88 -1.30 -7.29 -10.91
C LEU A 88 -1.05 -8.40 -9.88
N SER A 89 0.04 -8.29 -9.12
CA SER A 89 0.18 -9.06 -7.89
C SER A 89 -0.82 -8.56 -6.84
N ILE A 90 -1.16 -9.39 -5.85
CA ILE A 90 -2.05 -8.95 -4.74
C ILE A 90 -1.43 -7.75 -4.00
N ALA A 91 -0.11 -7.77 -3.80
CA ALA A 91 0.63 -6.63 -3.25
C ALA A 91 0.55 -5.39 -4.15
N GLY A 92 0.59 -5.57 -5.47
CA GLY A 92 0.40 -4.51 -6.46
C GLY A 92 -1.00 -3.88 -6.35
N VAL A 93 -2.06 -4.68 -6.26
CA VAL A 93 -3.42 -4.17 -6.04
C VAL A 93 -3.51 -3.39 -4.73
N HIS A 94 -2.98 -3.93 -3.64
CA HIS A 94 -2.96 -3.23 -2.35
C HIS A 94 -2.23 -1.88 -2.46
N ARG A 95 -1.03 -1.89 -3.04
CA ARG A 95 -0.21 -0.70 -3.25
C ARG A 95 -0.97 0.35 -4.07
N THR A 96 -1.58 -0.05 -5.17
CA THR A 96 -2.39 0.84 -6.01
C THR A 96 -3.54 1.47 -5.21
N LEU A 97 -4.31 0.66 -4.49
CA LEU A 97 -5.46 1.17 -3.73
C LEU A 97 -5.03 2.15 -2.62
N VAL A 98 -4.00 1.80 -1.86
CA VAL A 98 -3.58 2.59 -0.68
C VAL A 98 -2.70 3.77 -1.07
N GLU A 99 -1.66 3.55 -1.87
CA GLU A 99 -0.66 4.57 -2.18
C GLU A 99 -1.09 5.47 -3.35
N LEU A 100 -1.67 4.91 -4.41
CA LEU A 100 -2.02 5.69 -5.60
C LEU A 100 -3.41 6.32 -5.50
N PHE A 101 -4.39 5.59 -4.94
CA PHE A 101 -5.76 6.09 -4.83
C PHE A 101 -6.11 6.64 -3.45
N THR A 102 -5.19 6.60 -2.47
CA THR A 102 -5.43 7.06 -1.10
C THR A 102 -6.67 6.43 -0.43
N ILE A 103 -7.00 5.18 -0.79
CA ILE A 103 -8.13 4.44 -0.20
C ILE A 103 -7.66 3.75 1.08
N THR A 104 -8.36 4.00 2.19
CA THR A 104 -8.10 3.30 3.45
C THR A 104 -8.83 1.96 3.49
N LEU A 105 -8.08 0.87 3.69
CA LEU A 105 -8.65 -0.46 3.91
C LEU A 105 -9.00 -0.63 5.40
N LYS A 106 -10.28 -0.50 5.75
CA LYS A 106 -10.76 -0.75 7.11
C LYS A 106 -11.23 -2.19 7.27
N LYS A 107 -10.93 -2.79 8.42
CA LYS A 107 -11.54 -4.07 8.78
C LYS A 107 -13.03 -3.85 9.04
N PRO A 108 -13.92 -4.68 8.47
CA PRO A 108 -15.34 -4.58 8.77
C PRO A 108 -15.59 -4.92 10.23
N ASP A 109 -16.36 -4.08 10.92
CA ASP A 109 -16.79 -4.37 12.29
C ASP A 109 -17.78 -5.55 12.29
N ALA A 110 -17.58 -6.48 13.21
CA ALA A 110 -18.54 -7.56 13.43
C ALA A 110 -19.82 -6.99 14.05
N LYS A 111 -20.87 -6.85 13.24
CA LYS A 111 -22.20 -6.50 13.75
C LYS A 111 -22.94 -7.79 14.12
N ASN A 112 -23.58 -7.80 15.29
CA ASN A 112 -24.48 -8.89 15.66
C ASN A 112 -25.60 -8.98 14.61
N ILE A 113 -25.65 -10.11 13.90
CA ILE A 113 -26.61 -10.40 12.82
C ILE A 113 -28.07 -10.40 13.28
N GLN A 114 -28.33 -10.58 14.57
CA GLN A 114 -29.66 -10.56 15.16
C GLN A 114 -30.18 -9.13 15.42
N LYS A 115 -29.35 -8.10 15.20
CA LYS A 115 -29.79 -6.70 15.35
C LYS A 115 -30.70 -6.29 14.19
N SER A 116 -32.00 -6.21 14.46
CA SER A 116 -32.97 -5.60 13.54
C SER A 116 -33.02 -4.09 13.73
N LEU A 117 -32.70 -3.34 12.67
CA LEU A 117 -32.80 -1.87 12.67
C LEU A 117 -34.25 -1.41 12.86
N THR A 118 -35.21 -2.09 12.23
CA THR A 118 -36.63 -1.78 12.37
C THR A 118 -37.10 -1.90 13.81
N ALA A 119 -36.74 -3.00 14.49
CA ALA A 119 -37.09 -3.19 15.90
C ALA A 119 -36.40 -2.17 16.81
N LYS A 120 -35.15 -1.80 16.50
CA LYS A 120 -34.43 -0.74 17.22
C LYS A 120 -35.15 0.61 17.10
N TYR A 121 -35.52 1.03 15.89
CA TYR A 121 -36.19 2.31 15.70
C TYR A 121 -37.59 2.34 16.30
N ALA A 122 -38.37 1.25 16.17
CA ALA A 122 -39.67 1.13 16.82
C ALA A 122 -39.57 1.15 18.37
N TYR A 123 -38.45 0.69 18.93
CA TYR A 123 -38.19 0.84 20.37
C TYR A 123 -37.85 2.29 20.73
N VAL A 124 -37.00 2.95 19.95
CA VAL A 124 -36.62 4.37 20.18
C VAL A 124 -37.85 5.27 20.11
N GLU A 125 -38.71 5.10 19.12
CA GLU A 125 -39.96 5.87 18.96
C GLU A 125 -40.90 5.65 20.16
N ARG A 126 -41.07 4.41 20.62
CA ARG A 126 -41.88 4.13 21.82
C ARG A 126 -41.29 4.72 23.10
N MET A 127 -39.97 4.88 23.17
CA MET A 127 -39.28 5.42 24.34
C MET A 127 -39.07 6.94 24.30
N GLU A 128 -39.44 7.61 23.19
CA GLU A 128 -39.19 9.05 22.99
C GLU A 128 -39.78 9.93 24.12
N PHE A 129 -40.93 9.54 24.66
CA PHE A 129 -41.65 10.31 25.67
C PHE A 129 -41.24 9.99 27.12
N PHE A 130 -40.33 9.04 27.34
CA PHE A 130 -39.88 8.68 28.68
C PHE A 130 -38.58 9.42 29.01
N PRO A 131 -38.51 10.20 30.11
CA PRO A 131 -37.28 10.86 30.50
C PRO A 131 -36.22 9.82 30.88
N ALA A 132 -34.95 10.13 30.58
CA ALA A 132 -33.83 9.21 30.80
C ALA A 132 -33.71 8.78 32.28
N ASP A 133 -34.11 9.64 33.22
CA ASP A 133 -34.06 9.40 34.66
C ASP A 133 -34.96 8.23 35.11
N PHE A 134 -35.92 7.83 34.28
CA PHE A 134 -36.81 6.69 34.53
C PHE A 134 -36.28 5.36 33.96
N LEU A 135 -35.18 5.38 33.21
CA LEU A 135 -34.61 4.19 32.57
C LEU A 135 -33.55 3.55 33.48
N VAL A 136 -33.85 2.37 34.02
CA VAL A 136 -32.88 1.55 34.78
C VAL A 136 -32.41 0.39 33.90
N PHE A 137 -31.12 0.35 33.58
CA PHE A 137 -30.52 -0.73 32.80
C PHE A 137 -29.91 -1.79 33.72
N THR A 138 -30.47 -2.99 33.71
CA THR A 138 -29.89 -4.15 34.39
C THR A 138 -29.10 -4.98 33.38
N VAL A 139 -27.79 -5.11 33.61
CA VAL A 139 -26.95 -6.02 32.82
C VAL A 139 -26.95 -7.37 33.52
N LEU A 140 -27.57 -8.37 32.91
CA LEU A 140 -27.37 -9.76 33.32
C LEU A 140 -25.95 -10.16 32.92
N LYS A 141 -25.02 -10.13 33.87
CA LYS A 141 -23.66 -10.68 33.73
C LYS A 141 -23.73 -12.20 33.88
N ASP A 142 -24.44 -12.88 33.00
CA ASP A 142 -24.36 -14.33 32.95
C ASP A 142 -23.26 -14.74 31.96
N VAL A 143 -22.24 -15.42 32.52
CA VAL A 143 -21.20 -16.21 31.85
C VAL A 143 -20.06 -15.44 31.14
N TYR A 144 -19.21 -14.74 31.91
CA TYR A 144 -17.85 -14.39 31.47
C TYR A 144 -16.73 -14.90 32.39
N GLU A 145 -17.03 -15.44 33.57
CA GLU A 145 -15.99 -15.92 34.51
C GLU A 145 -15.52 -17.37 34.27
N GLU A 146 -16.22 -18.18 33.47
CA GLU A 146 -15.80 -19.58 33.23
C GLU A 146 -14.80 -19.77 32.09
N LYS A 147 -14.52 -18.74 31.26
CA LYS A 147 -13.67 -18.92 30.05
C LYS A 147 -12.30 -18.26 30.09
N TYR A 148 -12.05 -17.33 31.00
CA TYR A 148 -10.76 -16.68 31.13
C TYR A 148 -10.45 -16.52 32.62
N GLY A 149 -9.73 -17.50 33.15
CA GLY A 149 -9.24 -17.51 34.52
C GLY A 149 -8.47 -16.23 34.87
N THR A 150 -8.51 -15.92 36.15
CA THR A 150 -7.91 -14.79 36.85
C THR A 150 -6.46 -14.49 36.45
N PHE A 151 -6.16 -13.20 36.42
CA PHE A 151 -4.86 -12.55 36.16
C PHE A 151 -3.66 -13.16 36.90
#